data_AF-A0A919IS00-F1
#
_entry.id   AF-A0A919IS00-F1
#
_cell.length_a   1.000
_cell.length_b   1.000
_cell.length_c   1.000
_cell.angle_alpha   90.00
_cell.angle_beta   90.00
_cell.angle_gamma   90.00
#
_symmetry.space_group_name_H-M   'P 1'
#
loop_
_entity.id
_entity.type
_entity.pdbx_description
1 polymer ?
#
loop_
_entity_poly.entity_id
_entity_poly.type
_entity_poly.pdbx_seq_one_letter_code
_entity_poly.pdbx_strand_id
1 'polypeptide(L)'
;MASAPRVRDDRLRPSQPRWPVHEFAESDYCYGIGTIRLRVVRVDWRRPIPHEGETWLGVRGIVVDPDGREGVVREVLIRAGRVPAPPACKRPRLRVLRDTPV
;
A
#
# COMPACT_ATOMS: atom_id res chain seq x y z
N MET A 1 40.10 -18.66 20.18
CA MET A 1 39.19 -18.71 19.02
C MET A 1 38.05 -17.74 19.27
N ALA A 2 38.07 -16.57 18.62
CA ALA A 2 37.04 -15.56 18.79
C ALA A 2 35.90 -15.81 17.79
N SER A 3 34.72 -16.19 18.29
CA SER A 3 33.49 -16.23 17.48
C SER A 3 33.02 -14.81 17.22
N ALA A 4 33.00 -14.41 15.94
CA ALA A 4 32.40 -13.16 15.52
C ALA A 4 30.89 -13.16 15.82
N PRO A 5 30.32 -12.07 16.34
CA PRO A 5 28.88 -11.98 16.54
C PRO A 5 28.18 -11.98 15.18
N ARG A 6 27.27 -12.94 14.98
CA ARG A 6 26.38 -12.99 13.80
C ARG A 6 25.46 -11.77 13.85
N VAL A 7 25.80 -10.75 13.08
CA VAL A 7 24.93 -9.60 12.85
C VAL A 7 23.62 -10.13 12.25
N ARG A 8 22.51 -9.97 12.97
CA ARG A 8 21.16 -10.21 12.44
C ARG A 8 20.91 -9.18 11.33
N ASP A 9 21.00 -9.64 10.09
CA ASP A 9 20.73 -8.91 8.85
C ASP A 9 19.22 -8.63 8.65
N ASP A 10 18.53 -8.20 9.71
CA ASP A 10 17.08 -7.92 9.68
C ASP A 10 16.79 -6.41 9.70
N ARG A 11 17.83 -5.56 9.77
CA ARG A 11 17.66 -4.18 10.24
C ARG A 11 17.36 -3.12 9.21
N LEU A 12 17.30 -3.41 7.91
CA LEU A 12 17.08 -2.36 6.91
C LEU A 12 16.28 -2.84 5.70
N ARG A 13 15.09 -3.42 5.91
CA ARG A 13 14.07 -3.29 4.86
C ARG A 13 13.58 -1.84 4.89
N PRO A 14 13.70 -1.07 3.80
CA PRO A 14 13.12 0.26 3.76
C PRO A 14 11.64 0.10 4.11
N SER A 15 11.20 0.76 5.18
CA SER A 15 9.80 0.88 5.52
C SER A 15 9.17 1.69 4.38
N GLN A 16 8.77 1.01 3.30
CA GLN A 16 7.89 1.63 2.33
C GLN A 16 6.71 2.21 3.13
N PRO A 17 6.22 3.40 2.78
CA PRO A 17 5.04 3.94 3.43
C PRO A 17 3.95 2.87 3.34
N ARG A 18 3.67 2.24 4.48
CA ARG A 18 2.63 1.23 4.59
C ARG A 18 1.34 2.01 4.45
N TRP A 19 0.63 1.79 3.35
CA TRP A 19 -0.75 2.26 3.26
C TRP A 19 -1.51 1.74 4.48
N PRO A 20 -2.44 2.54 5.04
CA PRO A 20 -3.33 2.03 6.06
C PRO A 20 -4.10 0.81 5.53
N VAL A 21 -4.58 -0.02 6.45
CA VAL A 21 -5.55 -1.06 6.09
C VAL A 21 -6.88 -0.37 5.84
N HIS A 22 -7.49 -0.68 4.70
CA HIS A 22 -8.79 -0.16 4.31
C HIS A 22 -9.80 -1.29 4.27
N GLU A 23 -11.01 -1.01 4.70
CA GLU A 23 -12.14 -1.92 4.64
C GLU A 23 -13.04 -1.52 3.46
N PHE A 24 -13.35 -2.48 2.61
CA PHE A 24 -14.21 -2.30 1.44
C PHE A 24 -15.43 -3.22 1.56
N ALA A 25 -16.63 -2.64 1.44
CA ALA A 25 -17.86 -3.42 1.40
C ALA A 25 -17.93 -4.25 0.12
N GLU A 26 -18.68 -5.35 0.12
CA GLU A 26 -18.82 -6.25 -1.04
C GLU A 26 -19.24 -5.50 -2.32
N SER A 27 -20.11 -4.49 -2.22
CA SER A 27 -20.54 -3.66 -3.36
C SER A 27 -19.46 -2.74 -3.93
N ASP A 28 -18.39 -2.50 -3.18
CA ASP A 28 -17.32 -1.56 -3.53
C ASP A 28 -16.10 -2.27 -4.17
N TYR A 29 -16.09 -3.61 -4.26
CA TYR A 29 -15.02 -4.37 -4.92
C TYR A 29 -15.53 -5.58 -5.71
N CYS A 30 -14.79 -6.00 -6.75
CA CYS A 30 -15.11 -7.21 -7.52
C CYS A 30 -14.24 -8.41 -7.09
N TYR A 31 -14.76 -9.61 -7.36
CA TYR A 31 -14.07 -10.91 -7.22
C TYR A 31 -13.88 -11.40 -5.78
N GLY A 32 -14.82 -11.11 -4.90
CA GLY A 32 -14.92 -11.73 -3.57
C GLY A 32 -16.35 -11.71 -3.03
N ILE A 33 -16.48 -12.16 -1.77
CA ILE A 33 -17.72 -12.24 -1.02
C ILE A 33 -17.43 -11.66 0.36
N GLY A 34 -18.36 -10.87 0.87
CA GLY A 34 -18.26 -10.17 2.14
C GLY A 34 -17.27 -9.01 2.11
N THR A 35 -17.23 -8.29 3.22
CA THR A 35 -16.29 -7.20 3.44
C THR A 35 -14.84 -7.69 3.38
N ILE A 36 -13.98 -6.95 2.67
CA ILE A 36 -12.54 -7.24 2.58
C ILE A 36 -11.73 -6.16 3.27
N ARG A 37 -10.77 -6.57 4.10
CA ARG A 37 -9.74 -5.70 4.65
C ARG A 37 -8.47 -5.85 3.82
N LEU A 38 -8.02 -4.75 3.23
CA LEU A 38 -6.92 -4.75 2.28
C LEU A 38 -5.90 -3.67 2.65
N ARG A 39 -4.63 -4.06 2.76
CA ARG A 39 -3.52 -3.12 2.71
C ARG A 39 -3.16 -2.88 1.26
N VAL A 40 -3.47 -1.68 0.76
CA VAL A 40 -3.18 -1.31 -0.63
C VAL A 40 -1.67 -1.30 -0.84
N VAL A 41 -1.22 -1.96 -1.90
CA VAL A 41 0.19 -1.96 -2.33
C VAL A 41 0.34 -1.08 -3.57
N ARG A 42 -0.60 -1.18 -4.51
CA ARG A 42 -0.60 -0.41 -5.75
C ARG A 42 -2.03 -0.22 -6.26
N VAL A 43 -2.26 0.93 -6.88
CA VAL A 43 -3.46 1.22 -7.67
C VAL A 43 -3.02 1.51 -9.10
N ASP A 44 -3.71 0.94 -10.08
CA ASP A 44 -3.53 1.26 -11.50
C ASP A 44 -4.44 2.41 -11.94
N TRP A 45 -4.01 3.64 -11.66
CA TRP A 45 -4.71 4.86 -12.07
C TRP A 45 -4.70 5.09 -13.59
N ARG A 46 -3.83 4.39 -14.34
CA ARG A 46 -3.67 4.60 -15.78
C ARG A 46 -4.72 3.84 -16.59
N ARG A 47 -5.41 2.89 -15.97
CA ARG A 47 -6.36 2.00 -16.65
C ARG A 47 -7.70 1.96 -15.90
N PRO A 48 -8.46 3.07 -15.89
CA PRO A 48 -9.83 3.06 -15.37
C PRO A 48 -10.71 2.13 -16.21
N ILE A 49 -11.58 1.38 -15.54
CA ILE A 49 -12.50 0.42 -16.14
C ILE A 49 -13.94 0.90 -15.88
N PRO A 50 -14.72 1.23 -16.92
CA PRO A 50 -16.15 1.48 -16.78
C PRO A 50 -16.88 0.18 -16.45
N HIS A 51 -17.64 0.16 -15.35
CA HIS A 51 -18.45 -0.99 -14.93
C HIS A 51 -19.62 -0.53 -14.06
N GLU A 52 -20.82 -1.05 -14.32
CA GLU A 52 -22.08 -0.66 -13.64
C GLU A 52 -22.38 0.86 -13.63
N GLY A 53 -22.01 1.56 -14.70
CA GLY A 53 -22.19 3.02 -14.78
C GLY A 53 -21.18 3.83 -13.94
N GLU A 54 -20.23 3.16 -13.29
CA GLU A 54 -19.18 3.77 -12.48
C GLU A 54 -17.78 3.46 -13.01
N THR A 55 -16.79 4.17 -12.47
CA THR A 55 -15.37 3.92 -12.78
C THR A 55 -14.74 3.06 -11.70
N TRP A 56 -14.05 2.01 -12.12
CA TRP A 56 -13.35 1.07 -11.26
C TRP A 56 -11.86 1.08 -11.57
N LEU A 57 -11.05 0.74 -10.57
CA LEU A 57 -9.60 0.74 -10.67
C LEU A 57 -9.03 -0.60 -10.23
N GLY A 58 -8.03 -1.08 -10.95
CA GLY A 58 -7.25 -2.25 -10.54
C GLY A 58 -6.43 -1.92 -9.30
N VAL A 59 -6.64 -2.69 -8.23
CA VAL A 59 -5.92 -2.54 -6.96
C VAL A 59 -5.24 -3.85 -6.61
N ARG A 60 -3.93 -3.77 -6.38
CA ARG A 60 -3.15 -4.86 -5.80
C ARG A 60 -2.94 -4.57 -4.32
N GLY A 61 -3.27 -5.52 -3.46
CA GLY A 61 -3.13 -5.36 -2.02
C GLY A 61 -2.94 -6.68 -1.28
N ILE A 62 -2.60 -6.59 -0.01
CA ILE A 62 -2.47 -7.74 0.90
C ILE A 62 -3.75 -7.83 1.72
N VAL A 63 -4.39 -9.00 1.71
CA VAL A 63 -5.57 -9.25 2.55
C VAL A 63 -5.14 -9.27 4.01
N VAL A 64 -5.90 -8.59 4.86
CA VAL A 64 -5.66 -8.55 6.30
C VAL A 64 -6.83 -9.26 6.97
N ASP A 65 -6.53 -10.24 7.81
CA ASP A 65 -7.58 -10.97 8.53
C ASP A 65 -8.18 -10.12 9.69
N PRO A 66 -9.24 -10.60 10.36
CA PRO A 66 -9.83 -9.89 11.50
C PRO A 66 -8.86 -9.64 12.67
N ASP A 67 -7.85 -10.49 12.85
CA ASP A 67 -6.81 -10.38 13.88
C ASP A 67 -5.69 -9.39 13.47
N GLY A 68 -5.77 -8.81 12.28
CA GLY A 68 -4.81 -7.85 11.76
C GLY A 68 -3.58 -8.49 11.10
N ARG A 69 -3.58 -9.80 10.86
CA ARG A 69 -2.46 -10.49 10.22
C ARG A 69 -2.55 -10.37 8.70
N GLU A 70 -1.40 -10.14 8.08
CA GLU A 70 -1.27 -10.11 6.63
C GLU A 70 -1.32 -11.54 6.07
N GLY A 71 -2.20 -11.76 5.09
CA GLY A 71 -2.35 -13.01 4.37
C GLY A 71 -1.85 -12.90 2.93
N VAL A 72 -2.67 -13.33 1.99
CA VAL A 72 -2.32 -13.40 0.56
C VAL A 72 -2.36 -12.04 -0.12
N VAL A 73 -1.54 -11.88 -1.17
CA VAL A 73 -1.67 -10.78 -2.12
C VAL A 73 -2.83 -11.08 -3.06
N ARG A 74 -3.71 -10.10 -3.27
CA ARG A 74 -4.81 -10.16 -4.25
C ARG A 74 -4.78 -8.97 -5.19
N GLU A 75 -5.30 -9.21 -6.39
CA GLU A 75 -5.69 -8.17 -7.35
C GLU A 75 -7.21 -8.14 -7.42
N VAL A 76 -7.79 -6.97 -7.22
CA VAL A 76 -9.24 -6.73 -7.21
C VAL A 76 -9.56 -5.46 -7.99
N LEU A 77 -10.82 -5.30 -8.39
CA LEU A 77 -11.32 -4.00 -8.84
C LEU A 77 -11.97 -3.31 -7.66
N ILE A 78 -11.73 -2.01 -7.49
CA ILE A 78 -12.37 -1.19 -6.45
C ILE A 78 -12.99 0.04 -7.12
N ARG A 79 -14.19 0.43 -6.69
CA ARG A 79 -14.83 1.67 -7.15
C ARG A 79 -13.89 2.86 -6.93
N ALA A 80 -13.70 3.70 -7.95
CA ALA A 80 -12.72 4.77 -7.93
C ALA A 80 -12.91 5.75 -6.75
N GLY A 81 -14.17 6.05 -6.40
CA GLY A 81 -14.51 6.91 -5.25
C GLY A 81 -14.21 6.29 -3.87
N ARG A 82 -13.88 5.00 -3.81
CA ARG A 82 -13.49 4.28 -2.58
C ARG A 82 -11.99 4.06 -2.48
N VAL A 83 -11.25 4.22 -3.57
CA VAL A 83 -9.81 4.00 -3.56
C VAL A 83 -9.13 5.07 -2.68
N PRO A 84 -8.30 4.66 -1.70
CA PRO A 84 -7.62 5.61 -0.84
C PRO A 84 -6.66 6.51 -1.63
N ALA A 85 -6.51 7.75 -1.17
CA ALA A 85 -5.50 8.65 -1.69
C ALA A 85 -4.10 8.05 -1.44
N PRO A 86 -3.16 8.16 -2.41
CA PRO A 86 -1.77 7.82 -2.19
C PRO A 86 -1.24 8.44 -0.90
N PRO A 87 -0.54 7.67 -0.03
CA PRO A 87 0.10 8.25 1.13
C PRO A 87 1.01 9.35 0.61
N ALA A 88 0.87 10.55 1.17
CA ALA A 88 1.64 11.70 0.74
C ALA A 88 3.11 11.29 0.68
N CYS A 89 3.69 11.29 -0.52
CA CYS A 89 5.13 11.14 -0.68
C CYS A 89 5.73 12.24 0.19
N LYS A 90 6.36 11.90 1.32
CA LYS A 90 7.12 12.88 2.10
C LYS A 90 8.08 13.52 1.09
N ARG A 91 7.80 14.78 0.73
CA ARG A 91 8.66 15.55 -0.18
C ARG A 91 10.06 15.41 0.40
N PRO A 92 11.05 14.90 -0.36
CA PRO A 92 12.41 14.84 0.14
C PRO A 92 12.74 16.27 0.59
N ARG A 93 13.03 16.43 1.89
CA ARG A 93 13.49 17.72 2.41
C ARG A 93 14.85 17.93 1.75
N LEU A 94 14.87 18.70 0.66
CA LEU A 94 16.08 19.30 0.13
C LEU A 94 16.68 20.10 1.30
N ARG A 95 17.68 19.53 1.98
CA ARG A 95 18.58 20.33 2.80
C ARG A 95 19.30 21.24 1.81
N VAL A 96 18.95 22.52 1.80
CA VAL A 96 19.78 23.56 1.22
C VAL A 96 21.13 23.45 1.93
N LEU A 97 22.14 22.95 1.23
CA LEU A 97 23.53 23.09 1.66
C LEU A 97 23.78 24.60 1.67
N ARG A 98 23.89 25.20 2.86
CA ARG A 98 24.39 26.57 2.95
C ARG A 98 25.89 26.49 2.74
N ASP A 99 26.33 26.75 1.51
CA ASP A 99 27.70 27.18 1.28
C ASP A 99 27.97 28.39 2.16
N THR A 100 28.85 28.22 3.12
CA THR A 100 29.31 29.30 4.00
C THR A 100 30.65 29.75 3.45
N PRO A 101 30.78 30.96 2.87
CA PRO A 101 32.09 31.53 2.56
C PRO A 101 32.61 32.28 3.78
N VAL A 102 33.77 31.87 4.31
CA VAL A 102 34.71 32.73 5.03
C VAL A 102 36.10 32.36 4.57
#